data_AF-A0A7C3JMG9-F1
#
_entry.id   AF-A0A7C3JMG9-F1
#
_cell.length_a   1.000
_cell.length_b   1.000
_cell.length_c   1.000
_cell.angle_alpha   90.00
_cell.angle_beta   90.00
_cell.angle_gamma   90.00
#
_symmetry.space_group_name_H-M   'P 1'
#
loop_
_entity.id
_entity.type
_entity.pdbx_description
1 polymer ?
#
loop_
_entity_poly.entity_id
_entity_poly.type
_entity_poly.pdbx_seq_one_letter_code
_entity_poly.pdbx_strand_id
1 'polypeptide(L)'
;MAPQEKDPLASPRGDYYHQGVITKLFPSNNTGVVRTESGRELTFSYELVILSGEARSPLDLTVGEPVGYDLGWTASGLQITKIKTYPKAAK
;
A
#
# COMPACT_ATOMS: atom_id res chain seq x y z
N MET A 1 19.87 5.32 -29.08
CA MET A 1 19.16 5.56 -27.81
C MET A 1 18.18 4.40 -27.66
N ALA A 2 18.55 3.34 -26.94
CA ALA A 2 17.67 2.19 -26.78
C ALA A 2 16.43 2.61 -25.98
N PRO A 3 15.21 2.22 -26.38
CA PRO A 3 14.05 2.44 -25.55
C PRO A 3 14.31 1.70 -24.23
N GLN A 4 14.24 2.41 -23.11
CA GLN A 4 14.30 1.77 -21.81
C GLN A 4 13.13 0.78 -21.76
N GLU A 5 13.44 -0.52 -21.86
CA GLU A 5 12.51 -1.59 -21.57
C GLU A 5 12.06 -1.37 -20.13
N LYS A 6 10.91 -0.71 -19.95
CA LYS A 6 10.22 -0.68 -18.67
C LYS A 6 9.93 -2.15 -18.36
N ASP A 7 10.61 -2.67 -17.36
CA ASP A 7 10.34 -3.98 -16.80
C ASP A 7 8.81 -4.10 -16.62
N PRO A 8 8.14 -5.06 -17.29
CA PRO A 8 6.68 -5.14 -17.28
C PRO A 8 6.12 -5.38 -15.87
N LEU A 9 6.96 -5.76 -14.90
CA LEU A 9 6.60 -5.94 -13.50
C LEU A 9 6.79 -4.68 -12.66
N ALA A 10 7.48 -3.65 -13.17
CA ALA A 10 7.65 -2.40 -12.46
C ALA A 10 6.36 -1.57 -12.51
N SER A 11 5.92 -1.12 -11.35
CA SER A 11 4.80 -0.21 -11.17
C SER A 11 5.06 1.11 -11.90
N PRO A 12 4.01 1.92 -12.14
CA PRO A 12 4.18 3.27 -12.69
C PRO A 12 5.11 4.18 -11.85
N ARG A 13 5.36 3.81 -10.59
CA ARG A 13 6.25 4.50 -9.65
C ARG A 13 7.68 3.96 -9.66
N GLY A 14 8.00 2.99 -10.52
CA GLY A 14 9.34 2.41 -10.68
C GLY A 14 9.73 1.42 -9.58
N ASP A 15 8.76 0.83 -8.89
CA ASP A 15 9.00 -0.22 -7.89
C ASP A 15 8.15 -1.47 -8.16
N TYR A 16 8.38 -2.54 -7.40
CA TYR A 16 7.73 -3.82 -7.61
C TYR A 16 6.54 -4.07 -6.67
N TYR A 17 6.03 -3.01 -6.03
CA TYR A 17 4.86 -3.14 -5.15
C TYR A 17 3.58 -3.14 -5.97
N HIS A 18 2.59 -3.93 -5.54
CA HIS A 18 1.23 -3.78 -6.06
C HIS A 18 0.69 -2.40 -5.70
N GLN A 19 -0.11 -1.79 -6.57
CA GLN A 19 -0.60 -0.44 -6.36
C GLN A 19 -2.05 -0.45 -5.88
N GLY A 20 -2.36 0.45 -4.96
CA GLY A 20 -3.71 0.61 -4.43
C GLY A 20 -3.92 1.98 -3.80
N VAL A 21 -5.13 2.20 -3.30
CA VAL A 21 -5.51 3.44 -2.60
C VAL A 21 -6.13 3.08 -1.26
N ILE A 22 -5.70 3.75 -0.19
CA ILE A 22 -6.32 3.60 1.12
C ILE A 22 -7.74 4.16 1.05
N THR A 23 -8.75 3.32 1.29
CA THR A 23 -10.16 3.74 1.24
C THR A 23 -10.76 3.92 2.61
N LYS A 24 -10.28 3.19 3.63
CA LYS A 24 -10.81 3.24 4.98
C LYS A 24 -9.70 3.02 6.00
N LEU A 25 -9.80 3.72 7.13
CA LEU A 25 -8.92 3.57 8.28
C LEU A 25 -9.81 3.48 9.53
N PHE A 26 -9.55 2.48 10.37
CA PHE A 26 -10.29 2.22 11.60
C PHE A 26 -9.30 2.18 12.78
N PRO A 27 -8.84 3.33 13.28
CA PRO A 27 -7.87 3.38 14.38
C PRO A 27 -8.32 2.62 15.62
N SER A 28 -9.62 2.66 15.97
CA SER A 28 -10.16 1.94 17.13
C SER A 28 -10.07 0.42 17.00
N ASN A 29 -10.04 -0.10 15.77
CA ASN A 29 -9.97 -1.53 15.48
C ASN A 29 -8.59 -1.94 14.96
N ASN A 30 -7.58 -1.06 15.04
CA ASN A 30 -6.22 -1.29 14.52
C ASN A 30 -6.20 -1.88 13.09
N THR A 31 -7.09 -1.41 12.21
CA THR A 31 -7.23 -1.96 10.85
C THR A 31 -7.43 -0.87 9.81
N GLY A 32 -7.04 -1.17 8.57
CA GLY A 32 -7.31 -0.33 7.42
C GLY A 32 -7.64 -1.15 6.17
N VAL A 33 -8.10 -0.46 5.14
CA VAL A 33 -8.54 -1.06 3.87
C VAL A 33 -7.87 -0.33 2.71
N VAL A 34 -7.32 -1.12 1.80
CA VAL A 34 -6.79 -0.67 0.51
C VAL A 34 -7.66 -1.22 -0.61
N ARG A 35 -8.07 -0.36 -1.53
CA ARG A 35 -8.66 -0.77 -2.80
C ARG A 35 -7.56 -0.99 -3.83
N THR A 36 -7.53 -2.18 -4.42
CA THR A 36 -6.59 -2.58 -5.48
C THR A 36 -6.99 -1.98 -6.82
N GLU A 37 -6.08 -2.03 -7.80
CA GLU A 37 -6.36 -1.63 -9.19
C GLU A 37 -7.52 -2.42 -9.83
N SER A 38 -7.71 -3.68 -9.42
CA SER A 38 -8.86 -4.50 -9.85
C SER A 38 -10.17 -4.18 -9.13
N GLY A 39 -10.17 -3.22 -8.21
CA GLY A 39 -11.35 -2.81 -7.43
C GLY A 39 -11.65 -3.69 -6.21
N ARG A 40 -10.80 -4.68 -5.90
CA ARG A 40 -10.95 -5.50 -4.68
C ARG A 40 -10.56 -4.68 -3.46
N GLU A 41 -11.20 -4.96 -2.32
CA GLU A 41 -10.83 -4.37 -1.03
C GLU A 41 -10.04 -5.39 -0.21
N LEU A 42 -8.84 -5.02 0.20
CA LEU A 42 -7.94 -5.85 1.01
C LEU A 42 -7.67 -5.13 2.33
N THR A 43 -7.62 -5.90 3.42
CA THR A 43 -7.42 -5.37 4.77
C THR A 43 -5.97 -5.49 5.21
N PHE A 44 -5.56 -4.60 6.10
CA PHE A 44 -4.32 -4.70 6.87
C PHE A 44 -4.59 -4.45 8.35
N SER A 45 -3.77 -5.06 9.20
CA SER A 45 -3.72 -4.75 10.64
C SER A 45 -2.58 -3.77 10.91
N TYR A 46 -2.85 -2.76 11.73
CA TYR A 46 -1.85 -1.75 12.13
C TYR A 46 -0.70 -2.38 12.90
N GLU A 47 -0.97 -3.45 13.64
CA GLU A 47 0.03 -4.14 14.46
C GLU A 47 0.96 -5.02 13.63
N LEU A 48 0.49 -5.49 12.47
CA LEU A 48 1.20 -6.45 11.63
C LEU A 48 1.80 -5.82 10.37
N VAL A 49 1.30 -4.66 9.95
CA VAL A 49 1.73 -4.01 8.72
C VAL A 49 3.11 -3.37 8.91
N ILE A 50 4.01 -3.66 7.98
CA ILE A 50 5.32 -3.02 7.91
C ILE A 50 5.18 -1.81 6.99
N LEU A 51 5.49 -0.62 7.52
CA LEU A 51 5.51 0.60 6.74
C LEU A 51 6.88 0.86 6.14
N SER A 52 6.88 1.35 4.91
CA SER A 52 8.06 1.84 4.20
C SER A 52 7.74 3.18 3.55
N GLY A 53 8.73 4.06 3.44
CA GLY A 53 8.57 5.41 2.88
C GLY A 53 8.42 6.49 3.94
N GLU A 54 7.48 7.41 3.73
CA GLU A 54 7.29 8.60 4.56
C GLU A 54 6.51 8.35 5.85
N ALA A 55 5.48 7.50 5.78
CA ALA A 55 4.70 7.13 6.96
C ALA A 55 5.54 6.27 7.90
N ARG A 56 5.65 6.69 9.15
CA ARG A 56 6.38 5.98 10.21
C ARG A 56 5.42 5.21 11.12
N SER A 57 4.16 5.58 11.12
CA SER A 57 3.08 4.95 11.88
C SER A 57 1.84 4.74 10.99
N PRO A 58 1.04 3.69 11.23
CA PRO A 58 -0.24 3.50 10.54
C PRO A 58 -1.21 4.66 10.76
N LEU A 59 -1.00 5.46 11.81
CA LEU A 59 -1.77 6.68 12.08
C LEU A 59 -1.40 7.86 11.17
N ASP A 60 -0.25 7.81 10.50
CA ASP A 60 0.17 8.83 9.53
C ASP A 60 -0.51 8.64 8.16
N LEU A 61 -1.14 7.48 7.95
CA LEU A 61 -1.83 7.13 6.72
C LEU A 61 -3.10 7.96 6.55
N THR A 62 -3.41 8.30 5.30
CA THR A 62 -4.59 9.09 4.98
C THR A 62 -5.52 8.37 4.01
N VAL A 63 -6.83 8.56 4.17
CA VAL A 63 -7.82 8.05 3.21
C VAL A 63 -7.67 8.82 1.89
N GLY A 64 -7.71 8.10 0.77
CA GLY A 64 -7.43 8.61 -0.56
C GLY A 64 -5.95 8.56 -0.93
N GLU A 65 -5.07 8.13 -0.03
CA GLU A 65 -3.64 8.06 -0.28
C GLU A 65 -3.28 6.87 -1.19
N PRO A 66 -2.59 7.12 -2.31
CA PRO A 66 -2.09 6.05 -3.16
C PRO A 66 -0.83 5.42 -2.54
N VAL A 67 -0.83 4.10 -2.44
CA VAL A 67 0.20 3.32 -1.77
C VAL A 67 0.62 2.10 -2.58
N GLY A 68 1.85 1.67 -2.36
CA GLY A 68 2.32 0.35 -2.76
C GLY A 68 2.00 -0.64 -1.65
N TYR A 69 1.67 -1.89 -1.96
CA TYR A 69 1.41 -2.91 -0.96
C TYR A 69 1.96 -4.28 -1.38
N ASP A 70 2.24 -5.10 -0.37
CA ASP A 70 2.50 -6.53 -0.53
C ASP A 70 1.49 -7.34 0.27
N LEU A 71 1.23 -8.55 -0.22
CA LEU A 71 0.37 -9.51 0.43
C LEU A 71 1.19 -10.56 1.16
N GLY A 72 0.65 -11.02 2.29
CA GLY A 72 1.20 -12.13 3.04
C GLY A 72 0.10 -12.91 3.74
N TRP A 73 0.42 -14.14 4.11
CA TRP A 73 -0.45 -14.96 4.94
C TRP A 73 -0.31 -14.56 6.40
N THR A 74 -1.44 -14.23 7.03
CA THR A 74 -1.57 -14.01 8.47
C THR A 74 -2.46 -15.10 9.06
N ALA A 75 -2.56 -15.14 10.40
CA ALA A 75 -3.51 -16.03 11.07
C ALA A 75 -4.98 -15.80 10.65
N SER A 76 -5.30 -14.63 10.09
CA SER A 76 -6.64 -14.27 9.60
C SER A 76 -6.81 -14.45 8.09
N GLY A 77 -5.82 -15.02 7.39
CA GLY A 77 -5.85 -15.28 5.95
C GLY A 77 -4.90 -14.37 5.16
N LEU A 78 -5.16 -14.23 3.86
CA LEU A 78 -4.34 -13.38 2.99
C LEU A 78 -4.67 -11.91 3.24
N GLN A 79 -3.70 -11.14 3.72
CA GLN A 79 -3.85 -9.72 4.06
C GLN A 79 -2.67 -8.92 3.55
N ILE A 80 -2.82 -7.59 3.56
CA ILE A 80 -1.71 -6.69 3.29
C ILE A 80 -0.78 -6.68 4.50
N THR A 81 0.49 -6.98 4.26
CA THR A 81 1.54 -7.08 5.30
C THR A 81 2.60 -5.99 5.18
N LYS A 82 2.71 -5.36 4.01
CA LYS A 82 3.56 -4.18 3.82
C LYS A 82 2.81 -3.09 3.09
N ILE A 83 3.05 -1.85 3.50
CA ILE A 83 2.58 -0.66 2.81
C ILE A 83 3.76 0.26 2.57
N LYS A 84 3.97 0.61 1.30
CA LYS A 84 4.90 1.64 0.87
C LYS A 84 4.13 2.92 0.61
N THR A 85 4.45 3.94 1.40
CA THR A 85 4.01 5.31 1.15
C THR A 85 5.03 6.02 0.27
N TYR A 86 4.56 7.05 -0.41
CA TYR A 86 5.35 7.79 -1.40
C TYR A 86 5.35 9.26 -1.06
N PRO A 87 6.38 10.02 -1.50
CA PRO A 87 6.43 11.46 -1.36
C PRO A 87 5.11 12.10 -1.76
N LYS A 88 4.46 12.77 -0.81
CA LYS A 88 3.30 13.61 -1.14
C LYS A 88 3.82 14.70 -2.09
N ALA A 89 3.37 14.68 -3.33
CA ALA A 89 3.68 15.74 -4.27
C ALA A 89 3.25 17.05 -3.62
N ALA A 90 4.21 17.91 -3.29
CA ALA A 90 3.95 19.21 -2.72
C ALA A 90 2.98 19.92 -3.68
N LYS A 91 1.78 20.19 -3.18
CA LYS A 91 0.74 20.87 -3.94
C LYS A 91 0.97 22.37 -3.92
#